data_AF-A0A7C5L8Q6-F1
#
_entry.id   AF-A0A7C5L8Q6-F1
#
_cell.length_a   1.000
_cell.length_b   1.000
_cell.length_c   1.000
_cell.angle_alpha   90.00
_cell.angle_beta   90.00
_cell.angle_gamma   90.00
#
_symmetry.space_group_name_H-M   'P 1'
#
loop_
_entity.id
_entity.type
_entity.pdbx_description
1 polymer ?
#
loop_
_entity_poly.entity_id
_entity_poly.type
_entity_poly.pdbx_seq_one_letter_code
_entity_poly.pdbx_strand_id
1 'polypeptide(L)'
;MNDRVLIANRGEIALRIMRACEDLGLDFVVVYTEADRDSEHVHAALRKGREHAWRIASYTDPNDILAVADHTECTAIHPGYGFFSEDFRFARRVASRDRALTFIGPRWEVIKALGDKINTKRTANRLGIPTIPGTDEPIYNEMEAEAHAAELFERQKADNVRQPSVLVKAAAGGGGMGIEEVFQLEQFRQVYRRVQNYAKRQFGDPGVLIEQCLRDYNHLEV
;
A
#
# COMPACT_ATOMS: atom_id res chain seq x y z
N MET A 1 -14.82 -26.27 -16.40
CA MET A 1 -13.84 -25.21 -16.73
C MET A 1 -12.77 -25.29 -15.68
N ASN A 2 -11.50 -25.40 -16.06
CA ASN A 2 -10.42 -25.23 -15.08
C ASN A 2 -10.33 -23.75 -14.78
N ASP A 3 -10.33 -23.41 -13.50
CA ASP A 3 -10.09 -22.04 -13.07
C ASP A 3 -8.70 -21.59 -13.53
N ARG A 4 -8.65 -20.42 -14.16
CA ARG A 4 -7.44 -19.85 -14.76
C ARG A 4 -7.15 -18.49 -14.12
N VAL A 5 -5.94 -18.36 -13.57
CA VAL A 5 -5.52 -17.19 -12.79
C VAL A 5 -4.60 -16.29 -13.61
N LEU A 6 -5.00 -15.03 -13.82
CA LEU A 6 -4.07 -14.01 -14.30
C LEU A 6 -3.22 -13.50 -13.15
N ILE A 7 -1.91 -13.56 -13.31
CA ILE A 7 -0.94 -13.04 -12.36
C ILE A 7 -0.58 -11.63 -12.80
N ALA A 8 -1.22 -10.63 -12.19
CA ALA A 8 -1.04 -9.21 -12.49
C ALA A 8 0.18 -8.61 -11.76
N ASN A 9 1.33 -9.27 -11.90
CA ASN A 9 2.60 -8.87 -11.29
C ASN A 9 3.79 -9.45 -12.10
N ARG A 10 5.03 -9.21 -11.64
CA ARG A 10 6.28 -9.60 -12.31
C ARG A 10 7.29 -10.20 -11.34
N GLY A 11 8.38 -10.76 -11.88
CA GLY A 11 9.54 -11.16 -11.09
C GLY A 11 9.23 -12.31 -10.12
N GLU A 12 9.82 -12.26 -8.92
CA GLU A 12 9.77 -13.39 -7.98
C GLU A 12 8.34 -13.70 -7.51
N ILE A 13 7.53 -12.67 -7.23
CA ILE A 13 6.18 -12.89 -6.73
C ILE A 13 5.29 -13.55 -7.79
N ALA A 14 5.51 -13.25 -9.07
CA ALA A 14 4.84 -13.95 -10.16
C ALA A 14 5.21 -15.43 -10.18
N LEU A 15 6.50 -15.77 -10.08
CA LEU A 15 6.98 -17.16 -9.97
C LEU A 15 6.39 -17.89 -8.75
N ARG A 16 6.30 -17.20 -7.60
CA ARG A 16 5.72 -17.75 -6.38
C ARG A 16 4.25 -18.11 -6.53
N ILE A 17 3.48 -17.27 -7.22
CA ILE A 17 2.06 -17.50 -7.50
C ILE A 17 1.90 -18.59 -8.56
N MET A 18 2.72 -18.60 -9.62
CA MET A 18 2.72 -19.68 -10.63
C MET A 18 2.89 -21.04 -9.98
N ARG A 19 3.88 -21.20 -9.08
CA ARG A 19 4.09 -22.45 -8.34
C ARG A 19 2.86 -22.85 -7.51
N ALA A 20 2.20 -21.89 -6.86
CA ALA A 20 0.96 -22.18 -6.12
C ALA A 20 -0.18 -22.63 -7.05
N CYS A 21 -0.33 -22.02 -8.22
CA CYS A 21 -1.29 -22.48 -9.23
C CYS A 21 -0.99 -23.92 -9.66
N GLU A 22 0.28 -24.24 -9.92
CA GLU A 22 0.71 -25.61 -10.27
C GLU A 22 0.40 -26.62 -9.15
N ASP A 23 0.75 -26.30 -7.90
CA ASP A 23 0.49 -27.16 -6.74
C ASP A 23 -1.01 -27.43 -6.53
N LEU A 24 -1.86 -26.47 -6.91
CA LEU A 24 -3.32 -26.56 -6.81
C LEU A 24 -3.98 -27.13 -8.08
N GLY A 25 -3.22 -27.43 -9.13
CA GLY A 25 -3.77 -27.87 -10.42
C GLY A 25 -4.56 -26.79 -11.16
N LEU A 26 -4.33 -25.51 -10.85
CA LEU A 26 -4.93 -24.36 -11.51
C LEU A 26 -4.09 -23.93 -12.72
N ASP A 27 -4.78 -23.48 -13.76
CA ASP A 27 -4.12 -22.87 -14.90
C ASP A 27 -3.76 -21.40 -14.61
N PHE A 28 -2.77 -20.85 -15.29
CA PHE A 28 -2.31 -19.49 -15.03
C PHE A 28 -1.84 -18.76 -16.29
N VAL A 29 -1.86 -17.43 -16.21
CA VAL A 29 -1.30 -16.53 -17.22
C VAL A 29 -0.46 -15.47 -16.51
N VAL A 30 0.74 -15.20 -17.02
CA VAL A 30 1.57 -14.06 -16.60
C VAL A 30 1.49 -12.93 -17.61
N VAL A 31 1.64 -11.70 -17.12
CA VAL A 31 1.83 -10.52 -17.97
C VAL A 31 3.27 -10.02 -17.91
N TYR A 32 3.71 -9.35 -18.98
CA TYR A 32 5.03 -8.73 -19.01
C TYR A 32 5.07 -7.49 -19.89
N THR A 33 5.93 -6.52 -19.56
CA THR A 33 6.24 -5.41 -20.48
C THR A 33 7.36 -5.79 -21.42
N GLU A 34 7.58 -5.05 -22.51
CA GLU A 34 8.69 -5.36 -23.43
C GLU A 34 10.05 -5.35 -22.73
N ALA A 35 10.25 -4.48 -21.74
CA ALA A 35 11.48 -4.43 -20.94
C ALA A 35 11.68 -5.66 -20.05
N ASP A 36 10.60 -6.39 -19.74
CA ASP A 36 10.60 -7.62 -18.95
C ASP A 36 10.53 -8.89 -19.80
N ARG A 37 10.65 -8.79 -21.13
CA ARG A 37 10.65 -9.93 -22.06
C ARG A 37 11.55 -11.08 -21.58
N ASP A 38 12.74 -10.74 -21.09
CA ASP A 38 13.78 -11.68 -20.70
C ASP A 38 13.81 -11.94 -19.18
N SER A 39 12.75 -11.55 -18.46
CA SER A 39 12.61 -11.82 -17.02
C SER A 39 12.26 -13.29 -16.76
N GLU A 40 12.76 -13.85 -15.66
CA GLU A 40 12.61 -15.29 -15.36
C GLU A 40 11.15 -15.74 -15.26
N HIS A 41 10.22 -14.90 -14.78
CA HIS A 41 8.79 -15.25 -14.73
C HIS A 41 8.20 -15.48 -16.13
N VAL A 42 8.67 -14.73 -17.13
CA VAL A 42 8.26 -14.88 -18.52
C VAL A 42 8.83 -16.16 -19.12
N HIS A 43 10.14 -16.40 -18.95
CA HIS A 43 10.77 -17.64 -19.41
C HIS A 43 10.14 -18.88 -18.78
N ALA A 44 9.86 -18.84 -17.47
CA ALA A 44 9.20 -19.94 -16.77
C ALA A 44 7.79 -20.21 -17.31
N ALA A 45 6.99 -19.17 -17.57
CA ALA A 45 5.67 -19.32 -18.15
C ALA A 45 5.72 -19.85 -19.58
N LEU A 46 6.62 -19.32 -20.42
CA LEU A 46 6.79 -19.76 -21.81
C LEU A 46 7.24 -21.22 -21.93
N ARG A 47 7.95 -21.78 -20.93
CA ARG A 47 8.27 -23.21 -20.88
C ARG A 47 7.03 -24.10 -20.72
N LYS A 48 5.91 -23.56 -20.23
CA LYS A 48 4.62 -24.28 -20.13
C LYS A 48 3.79 -24.16 -21.41
N GLY A 49 3.98 -23.06 -22.15
CA GLY A 49 3.30 -22.79 -23.42
C GLY A 49 3.30 -21.30 -23.74
N ARG A 50 3.12 -20.94 -25.02
CA ARG A 50 3.11 -19.53 -25.44
C ARG A 50 1.89 -18.77 -24.92
N GLU A 51 0.80 -19.48 -24.69
CA GLU A 51 -0.46 -19.02 -24.12
C GLU A 51 -0.36 -18.56 -22.67
N HIS A 52 0.72 -18.90 -21.95
CA HIS A 52 0.90 -18.54 -20.55
C HIS A 52 1.54 -17.17 -20.33
N ALA A 53 2.05 -16.49 -21.36
CA ALA A 53 2.72 -15.20 -21.21
C ALA A 53 2.24 -14.17 -22.24
N TRP A 54 1.71 -13.05 -21.76
CA TRP A 54 1.13 -12.00 -22.60
C TRP A 54 1.77 -10.64 -22.36
N ARG A 55 2.07 -9.94 -23.45
CA ARG A 55 2.66 -8.61 -23.39
C ARG A 55 1.59 -7.57 -23.02
N ILE A 56 1.96 -6.67 -22.12
CA ILE A 56 1.25 -5.44 -21.77
C ILE A 56 2.17 -4.22 -21.96
N ALA A 57 1.61 -3.03 -22.04
CA ALA A 57 2.28 -1.74 -22.09
C ALA A 57 2.81 -1.33 -20.70
N SER A 58 2.02 -1.52 -19.65
CA SER A 58 2.40 -1.15 -18.27
C SER A 58 1.70 -2.00 -17.23
N TYR A 59 2.42 -2.40 -16.17
CA TYR A 59 1.84 -3.05 -14.98
C TYR A 59 0.90 -2.12 -14.17
N THR A 60 0.87 -0.83 -14.50
CA THR A 60 0.00 0.17 -13.87
C THR A 60 -1.14 0.63 -14.79
N ASP A 61 -1.37 -0.04 -15.92
CA ASP A 61 -2.56 0.17 -16.75
C ASP A 61 -3.61 -0.91 -16.47
N PRO A 62 -4.74 -0.57 -15.83
CA PRO A 62 -5.77 -1.56 -15.50
C PRO A 62 -6.52 -2.07 -16.74
N ASN A 63 -6.61 -1.29 -17.82
CA ASN A 63 -7.34 -1.71 -19.03
C ASN A 63 -6.58 -2.82 -19.74
N ASP A 64 -5.27 -2.67 -19.84
CA ASP A 64 -4.42 -3.62 -20.56
C ASP A 64 -4.37 -4.98 -19.85
N ILE A 65 -4.22 -4.97 -18.52
CA ILE A 65 -4.30 -6.18 -17.70
C ILE A 65 -5.65 -6.88 -17.86
N LEU A 66 -6.76 -6.12 -17.80
CA LEU A 66 -8.11 -6.68 -17.95
C LEU A 66 -8.36 -7.20 -19.38
N ALA A 67 -7.78 -6.57 -20.40
CA ALA A 67 -7.87 -7.05 -21.78
C ALA A 67 -7.18 -8.41 -21.94
N VAL A 68 -6.01 -8.61 -21.32
CA VAL A 68 -5.35 -9.92 -21.26
C VAL A 68 -6.22 -10.94 -20.51
N ALA A 69 -6.79 -10.56 -19.35
CA ALA A 69 -7.67 -11.44 -18.58
C ALA A 69 -8.85 -11.94 -19.43
N ASP A 70 -9.46 -11.03 -20.20
CA ASP A 70 -10.59 -11.32 -21.06
C ASP A 70 -10.22 -12.19 -22.25
N HIS A 71 -9.09 -11.90 -22.89
CA HIS A 71 -8.60 -12.65 -24.05
C HIS A 71 -8.22 -14.08 -23.69
N THR A 72 -7.66 -14.27 -22.50
CA THR A 72 -7.18 -15.56 -22.02
C THR A 72 -8.20 -16.34 -21.20
N GLU A 73 -9.42 -15.79 -21.07
CA GLU A 73 -10.54 -16.38 -20.35
C GLU A 73 -10.21 -16.71 -18.88
N CYS A 74 -9.39 -15.86 -18.25
CA CYS A 74 -9.13 -15.99 -16.82
C CYS A 74 -10.42 -15.83 -16.01
N THR A 75 -10.51 -16.53 -14.88
CA THR A 75 -11.62 -16.43 -13.91
C THR A 75 -11.21 -15.72 -12.62
N ALA A 76 -9.91 -15.52 -12.41
CA ALA A 76 -9.37 -14.81 -11.26
C ALA A 76 -8.14 -13.96 -11.62
N ILE A 77 -7.85 -12.96 -10.79
CA ILE A 77 -6.63 -12.16 -10.85
C ILE A 77 -5.92 -12.22 -9.49
N HIS A 78 -4.65 -12.58 -9.50
CA HIS A 78 -3.77 -12.44 -8.35
C HIS A 78 -2.85 -11.22 -8.54
N PRO A 79 -2.96 -10.17 -7.71
CA PRO A 79 -2.18 -8.95 -7.88
C PRO A 79 -0.77 -9.03 -7.26
N GLY A 80 -0.49 -10.03 -6.44
CA GLY A 80 0.79 -10.14 -5.72
C GLY A 80 0.92 -9.03 -4.67
N TYR A 81 2.08 -8.38 -4.60
CA TYR A 81 2.31 -7.17 -3.79
C TYR A 81 2.81 -6.02 -4.67
N GLY A 82 2.63 -4.77 -4.21
CA GLY A 82 2.86 -3.59 -5.05
C GLY A 82 1.85 -3.49 -6.21
N PHE A 83 2.10 -2.62 -7.19
CA PHE A 83 1.19 -2.34 -8.30
C PHE A 83 -0.27 -2.15 -7.85
N PHE A 84 -1.17 -3.05 -8.25
CA PHE A 84 -2.59 -2.98 -7.96
C PHE A 84 -3.04 -3.78 -6.72
N SER A 85 -2.12 -4.38 -5.97
CA SER A 85 -2.46 -5.21 -4.80
C SER A 85 -3.26 -4.46 -3.72
N GLU A 86 -3.02 -3.16 -3.57
CA GLU A 86 -3.71 -2.29 -2.61
C GLU A 86 -4.58 -1.22 -3.29
N ASP A 87 -4.81 -1.33 -4.61
CA ASP A 87 -5.67 -0.38 -5.32
C ASP A 87 -7.14 -0.84 -5.26
N PHE A 88 -7.91 -0.21 -4.35
CA PHE A 88 -9.34 -0.52 -4.20
C PHE A 88 -10.15 -0.26 -5.47
N ARG A 89 -9.75 0.68 -6.33
CA ARG A 89 -10.44 0.99 -7.59
C ARG A 89 -10.24 -0.15 -8.57
N PHE A 90 -9.02 -0.67 -8.66
CA PHE A 90 -8.73 -1.86 -9.45
C PHE A 90 -9.50 -3.07 -8.93
N ALA A 91 -9.39 -3.39 -7.64
CA ALA A 91 -10.10 -4.52 -7.03
C ALA A 91 -11.62 -4.44 -7.23
N ARG A 92 -12.21 -3.25 -7.06
CA ARG A 92 -13.64 -3.01 -7.34
C ARG A 92 -13.96 -3.30 -8.80
N ARG A 93 -13.16 -2.76 -9.73
CA ARG A 93 -13.37 -2.94 -11.17
C ARG A 93 -13.25 -4.40 -11.59
N VAL A 94 -12.30 -5.15 -11.04
CA VAL A 94 -12.13 -6.59 -11.27
C VAL A 94 -13.40 -7.34 -10.87
N ALA A 95 -13.95 -7.03 -9.69
CA ALA A 95 -15.11 -7.73 -9.13
C ALA A 95 -16.47 -7.29 -9.70
N SER A 96 -16.60 -6.06 -10.23
CA SER A 96 -17.89 -5.48 -10.62
C SER A 96 -18.10 -5.26 -12.12
N ARG A 97 -17.11 -5.59 -12.96
CA ARG A 97 -17.23 -5.50 -14.43
C ARG A 97 -18.14 -6.61 -14.98
N ASP A 98 -18.61 -6.46 -16.23
CA ASP A 98 -19.53 -7.43 -16.87
C ASP A 98 -18.97 -8.86 -16.89
N ARG A 99 -17.67 -9.01 -17.20
CA ARG A 99 -16.94 -10.29 -17.06
C ARG A 99 -16.23 -10.36 -15.72
N ALA A 100 -16.98 -10.33 -14.62
CA ALA A 100 -16.40 -10.28 -13.27
C ALA A 100 -15.35 -11.39 -13.05
N LEU A 101 -14.25 -11.03 -12.39
CA LEU A 101 -13.20 -11.96 -12.01
C LEU A 101 -13.11 -12.02 -10.48
N THR A 102 -12.66 -13.16 -9.97
CA THR A 102 -12.28 -13.24 -8.56
C THR A 102 -11.00 -12.45 -8.34
N PHE A 103 -11.07 -11.37 -7.58
CA PHE A 103 -9.87 -10.69 -7.08
C PHE A 103 -9.30 -11.51 -5.92
N ILE A 104 -8.12 -12.10 -6.09
CA ILE A 104 -7.46 -12.89 -5.05
C ILE A 104 -6.80 -11.92 -4.07
N GLY A 105 -7.58 -11.53 -3.07
CA GLY A 105 -7.23 -10.57 -2.03
C GLY A 105 -8.46 -10.22 -1.19
N PRO A 106 -8.35 -9.26 -0.26
CA PRO A 106 -9.50 -8.80 0.48
C PRO A 106 -10.52 -8.09 -0.43
N ARG A 107 -11.77 -7.97 0.06
CA ARG A 107 -12.81 -7.20 -0.63
C ARG A 107 -12.37 -5.75 -0.86
N TRP A 108 -12.76 -5.14 -1.98
CA TRP A 108 -12.35 -3.79 -2.32
C TRP A 108 -12.76 -2.74 -1.27
N GLU A 109 -13.86 -2.96 -0.54
CA GLU A 109 -14.28 -2.10 0.57
C GLU A 109 -13.26 -2.13 1.73
N VAL A 110 -12.68 -3.31 1.99
CA VAL A 110 -11.64 -3.49 3.00
C VAL A 110 -10.34 -2.82 2.55
N ILE A 111 -9.95 -2.99 1.29
CA ILE A 111 -8.77 -2.31 0.71
C ILE A 111 -8.96 -0.79 0.82
N LYS A 112 -10.15 -0.28 0.48
CA LYS A 112 -10.45 1.15 0.61
C LYS A 112 -10.38 1.63 2.06
N ALA A 113 -10.90 0.84 3.00
CA ALA A 113 -10.93 1.21 4.41
C ALA A 113 -9.54 1.18 5.06
N LEU A 114 -8.65 0.27 4.65
CA LEU A 114 -7.33 0.07 5.24
C LEU A 114 -6.17 0.71 4.47
N GLY A 115 -6.40 1.12 3.21
CA GLY A 115 -5.39 1.80 2.38
C GLY A 115 -5.10 3.24 2.81
N ASP A 116 -5.94 3.82 3.66
CA ASP A 116 -5.71 5.12 4.29
C ASP A 116 -5.27 4.91 5.75
N LYS A 117 -4.03 5.30 6.07
CA LYS A 117 -3.44 5.21 7.41
C LYS A 117 -4.35 5.80 8.49
N ILE A 118 -5.06 6.87 8.17
CA ILE A 118 -5.99 7.53 9.08
C ILE A 118 -7.18 6.64 9.38
N ASN A 119 -7.81 6.07 8.35
CA ASN A 119 -8.93 5.15 8.53
C ASN A 119 -8.51 3.86 9.23
N THR A 120 -7.28 3.39 8.98
CA THR A 120 -6.69 2.25 9.69
C THR A 120 -6.54 2.54 11.17
N LYS A 121 -5.96 3.69 11.55
CA LYS A 121 -5.81 4.08 12.95
C LYS A 121 -7.15 4.27 13.65
N ARG A 122 -8.12 4.94 13.01
CA ARG A 122 -9.49 5.06 13.54
C ARG A 122 -10.17 3.71 13.73
N THR A 123 -9.99 2.79 12.79
CA THR A 123 -10.55 1.44 12.87
C THR A 123 -9.93 0.66 14.02
N ALA A 124 -8.60 0.72 14.17
CA ALA A 124 -7.88 0.12 15.29
C ALA A 124 -8.34 0.68 16.64
N ASN A 125 -8.40 2.01 16.78
CA ASN A 125 -8.88 2.68 18.00
C ASN A 125 -10.31 2.26 18.36
N ARG A 126 -11.22 2.20 17.37
CA ARG A 126 -12.60 1.75 17.58
C ARG A 126 -12.68 0.28 18.05
N LEU A 127 -11.74 -0.55 17.61
CA LEU A 127 -11.65 -1.96 18.01
C LEU A 127 -10.87 -2.17 19.31
N GLY A 128 -10.41 -1.10 19.97
CA GLY A 128 -9.59 -1.18 21.18
C GLY A 128 -8.18 -1.73 20.93
N ILE A 129 -7.71 -1.72 19.68
CA ILE A 129 -6.34 -2.10 19.33
C ILE A 129 -5.44 -0.91 19.65
N PRO A 130 -4.41 -1.08 20.50
CA PRO A 130 -3.48 0.01 20.81
C PRO A 130 -2.79 0.53 19.56
N THR A 131 -2.82 1.85 19.36
CA THR A 131 -2.10 2.54 18.29
C THR A 131 -1.05 3.47 18.87
N ILE A 132 -0.10 3.91 18.03
CA ILE A 132 0.91 4.88 18.43
C ILE A 132 0.19 6.20 18.83
N PRO A 133 0.46 6.75 20.03
CA PRO A 133 -0.08 8.04 20.43
C PRO A 133 0.18 9.11 19.38
N GLY A 134 -0.86 9.86 19.01
CA GLY A 134 -0.77 10.86 17.96
C GLY A 134 -2.12 11.25 17.42
N THR A 135 -2.13 12.05 16.36
CA THR A 135 -3.33 12.56 15.72
C THR A 135 -4.04 11.47 14.92
N ASP A 136 -5.37 11.53 14.86
CA ASP A 136 -6.23 10.58 14.16
C ASP A 136 -6.83 11.16 12.87
N GLU A 137 -6.53 12.42 12.56
CA GLU A 137 -6.92 13.12 11.34
C GLU A 137 -5.73 13.97 10.82
N PRO A 138 -5.66 14.26 9.51
CA PRO A 138 -4.70 15.22 8.98
C PRO A 138 -4.96 16.60 9.55
N ILE A 139 -3.91 17.24 10.04
CA ILE A 139 -3.94 18.62 10.50
C ILE A 139 -3.45 19.53 9.38
N TYR A 140 -4.17 20.63 9.18
CA TYR A 140 -3.86 21.65 8.18
C TYR A 140 -3.40 22.97 8.82
N ASN A 141 -3.64 23.14 10.12
CA ASN A 141 -3.30 24.33 10.87
C ASN A 141 -2.03 24.12 11.73
N GLU A 142 -1.04 25.01 11.57
CA GLU A 142 0.23 24.93 12.30
C GLU A 142 0.07 25.03 13.82
N MET A 143 -0.83 25.89 14.31
CA MET A 143 -1.03 26.09 15.75
C MET A 143 -1.69 24.88 16.39
N GLU A 144 -2.68 24.29 15.72
CA GLU A 144 -3.30 23.02 16.13
C GLU A 144 -2.26 21.90 16.16
N ALA A 145 -1.44 21.80 15.11
CA ALA A 145 -0.37 20.82 15.03
C ALA A 145 0.63 20.95 16.20
N GLU A 146 1.06 22.17 16.51
CA GLU A 146 1.99 22.41 17.62
C GLU A 146 1.37 22.05 18.98
N ALA A 147 0.08 22.33 19.19
CA ALA A 147 -0.62 21.96 20.42
C ALA A 147 -0.62 20.44 20.64
N HIS A 148 -0.90 19.66 19.59
CA HIS A 148 -0.81 18.20 19.64
C HIS A 148 0.62 17.70 19.89
N ALA A 149 1.62 18.31 19.25
CA ALA A 149 3.02 17.97 19.50
C ALA A 149 3.41 18.23 20.96
N ALA A 150 2.99 19.37 21.52
CA ALA A 150 3.23 19.70 22.92
C ALA A 150 2.62 18.66 23.87
N GLU A 151 1.37 18.26 23.63
CA GLU A 151 0.71 17.20 24.43
C GLU A 151 1.49 15.87 24.39
N LEU A 152 1.98 15.48 23.21
CA LEU A 152 2.78 14.25 23.06
C LEU A 152 4.13 14.36 23.77
N PHE A 153 4.78 15.53 23.77
CA PHE A 153 6.00 15.74 24.54
C PHE A 153 5.74 15.63 26.04
N GLU A 154 4.68 16.25 26.56
CA GLU A 154 4.32 16.17 27.98
C GLU A 154 3.97 14.74 28.41
N ARG A 155 3.23 14.00 27.57
CA ARG A 155 2.92 12.59 27.80
C ARG A 155 4.19 11.74 27.90
N GLN A 156 5.11 11.89 26.96
CA GLN A 156 6.39 11.18 26.97
C GLN A 156 7.24 11.49 28.22
N LYS A 157 7.20 12.73 28.71
CA LYS A 157 7.85 13.11 29.98
C LYS A 157 7.20 12.39 31.17
N ALA A 158 5.87 12.36 31.23
CA ALA A 158 5.14 11.65 32.28
C ALA A 158 5.43 10.14 32.28
N ASP A 159 5.60 9.55 31.09
CA ASP A 159 5.94 8.14 30.90
C ASP A 159 7.44 7.83 31.09
N ASN A 160 8.26 8.81 31.48
CA ASN A 160 9.72 8.69 31.66
C ASN A 160 10.46 8.18 30.41
N VAL A 161 9.99 8.57 29.22
CA VAL A 161 10.69 8.26 27.96
C VAL A 161 12.05 8.95 27.95
N ARG A 162 13.12 8.17 27.77
CA ARG A 162 14.52 8.65 27.88
C ARG A 162 14.87 9.77 26.89
N GLN A 163 14.32 9.73 25.68
CA GLN A 163 14.56 10.71 24.64
C GLN A 163 13.24 11.03 23.92
N PRO A 164 12.41 11.92 24.49
CA PRO A 164 11.12 12.27 23.89
C PRO A 164 11.28 12.88 22.50
N SER A 165 10.48 12.42 21.55
CA SER A 165 10.42 12.99 20.22
C SER A 165 9.07 12.71 19.55
N VAL A 166 8.74 13.53 18.56
CA VAL A 166 7.53 13.37 17.75
C VAL A 166 7.91 13.27 16.28
N LEU A 167 7.15 12.48 15.53
CA LEU A 167 7.24 12.35 14.08
C LEU A 167 6.19 13.23 13.44
N VAL A 168 6.63 14.04 12.48
CA VAL A 168 5.78 14.84 11.59
C VAL A 168 5.71 14.13 10.24
N LYS A 169 4.53 13.66 9.86
CA LYS A 169 4.33 12.76 8.71
C LYS A 169 3.35 13.35 7.70
N ALA A 170 3.65 13.30 6.41
CA ALA A 170 2.67 13.60 5.36
C ALA A 170 1.50 12.60 5.43
N ALA A 171 0.26 13.09 5.49
CA ALA A 171 -0.93 12.24 5.61
C ALA A 171 -1.14 11.37 4.36
N ALA A 172 -0.96 11.96 3.16
CA ALA A 172 -1.09 11.28 1.88
C ALA A 172 0.18 10.52 1.44
N GLY A 173 1.22 10.41 2.29
CA GLY A 173 2.53 9.85 1.94
C GLY A 173 2.65 8.34 2.17
N GLY A 174 3.41 7.66 1.30
CA GLY A 174 3.79 6.24 1.37
C GLY A 174 5.30 6.01 1.20
N GLY A 175 5.79 4.84 1.60
CA GLY A 175 7.20 4.45 1.38
C GLY A 175 8.25 5.21 2.19
N GLY A 176 7.90 5.75 3.36
CA GLY A 176 8.82 6.48 4.25
C GLY A 176 9.10 7.94 3.83
N MET A 177 8.48 8.41 2.76
CA MET A 177 8.62 9.78 2.28
C MET A 177 7.80 10.79 3.10
N GLY A 178 8.35 11.98 3.33
CA GLY A 178 7.64 13.06 4.04
C GLY A 178 7.50 12.80 5.54
N ILE A 179 8.52 12.20 6.17
CA ILE A 179 8.58 11.94 7.61
C ILE A 179 9.81 12.65 8.16
N GLU A 180 9.61 13.51 9.16
CA GLU A 180 10.71 14.16 9.90
C GLU A 180 10.50 14.01 11.41
N GLU A 181 11.58 13.79 12.14
CA GLU A 181 11.58 13.67 13.60
C GLU A 181 11.91 15.02 14.27
N VAL A 182 11.21 15.33 15.35
CA VAL A 182 11.35 16.55 16.13
C VAL A 182 11.64 16.20 17.58
N PHE A 183 12.75 16.73 18.12
CA PHE A 183 13.20 16.49 19.49
C PHE A 183 12.82 17.61 20.46
N GLN A 184 12.51 18.79 19.92
CA GLN A 184 12.29 20.01 20.67
C GLN A 184 11.10 20.75 20.07
N LEU A 185 10.15 21.16 20.91
CA LEU A 185 8.92 21.81 20.47
C LEU A 185 9.22 23.10 19.69
N GLU A 186 10.30 23.80 20.03
CA GLU A 186 10.75 25.02 19.37
C GLU A 186 11.08 24.81 17.88
N GLN A 187 11.46 23.59 17.50
CA GLN A 187 11.79 23.23 16.12
C GLN A 187 10.55 22.77 15.33
N PHE A 188 9.44 22.49 16.02
CA PHE A 188 8.27 21.84 15.45
C PHE A 188 7.67 22.60 14.27
N ARG A 189 7.39 23.91 14.44
CA ARG A 189 6.77 24.73 13.38
C ARG A 189 7.58 24.73 12.09
N GLN A 190 8.91 24.80 12.20
CA GLN A 190 9.79 24.78 11.03
C GLN A 190 9.70 23.44 10.29
N VAL A 191 9.68 22.33 11.04
CA VAL A 191 9.56 20.97 10.49
C VAL A 191 8.18 20.76 9.86
N TYR A 192 7.11 21.18 10.55
CA TYR A 192 5.74 21.15 10.05
C TYR A 192 5.62 21.83 8.68
N ARG A 193 6.13 23.05 8.53
CA ARG A 193 6.11 23.77 7.23
C ARG A 193 6.87 23.03 6.14
N ARG A 194 8.01 22.40 6.45
CA ARG A 194 8.77 21.59 5.46
C ARG A 194 7.96 20.40 4.99
N VAL A 195 7.44 19.61 5.93
CA VAL A 195 6.66 18.40 5.62
C VAL A 195 5.36 18.76 4.89
N GLN A 196 4.66 19.81 5.32
CA GLN A 196 3.45 20.30 4.66
C GLN A 196 3.71 20.72 3.21
N ASN A 197 4.78 21.50 2.96
CA ASN A 197 5.14 21.93 1.61
C ASN A 197 5.56 20.75 0.72
N TYR A 198 6.30 19.80 1.29
CA TYR A 198 6.66 18.56 0.61
C TYR A 198 5.40 17.77 0.22
N ALA A 199 4.48 17.57 1.17
CA ALA A 199 3.25 16.81 0.97
C ALA A 199 2.37 17.44 -0.12
N LYS A 200 2.20 18.77 -0.07
CA LYS A 200 1.46 19.52 -1.10
C LYS A 200 2.07 19.34 -2.49
N ARG A 201 3.40 19.41 -2.61
CA ARG A 201 4.10 19.29 -3.89
C ARG A 201 4.06 17.87 -4.46
N GLN A 202 4.23 16.87 -3.60
CA GLN A 202 4.40 15.49 -4.03
C GLN A 202 3.07 14.74 -4.17
N PHE A 203 2.10 15.03 -3.29
CA PHE A 203 0.86 14.27 -3.18
C PHE A 203 -0.39 15.13 -3.43
N GLY A 204 -0.24 16.45 -3.62
CA GLY A 204 -1.37 17.37 -3.81
C GLY A 204 -2.16 17.68 -2.55
N ASP A 205 -1.83 17.07 -1.41
CA ASP A 205 -2.49 17.25 -0.11
C ASP A 205 -1.47 17.75 0.94
N PRO A 206 -1.66 18.96 1.51
CA PRO A 206 -0.80 19.50 2.56
C PRO A 206 -1.04 18.90 3.97
N GLY A 207 -1.95 17.96 4.14
CA GLY A 207 -2.28 17.39 5.45
C GLY A 207 -1.09 16.69 6.12
N VAL A 208 -0.95 16.89 7.44
CA VAL A 208 0.15 16.33 8.25
C VAL A 208 -0.41 15.57 9.45
N LEU A 209 0.22 14.45 9.79
CA LEU A 209 -0.02 13.67 11.00
C LEU A 209 1.13 13.85 11.98
N ILE A 210 0.82 13.79 13.28
CA ILE A 210 1.79 13.92 14.36
C ILE A 210 1.68 12.70 15.24
N GLU A 211 2.79 12.00 15.43
CA GLU A 211 2.83 10.79 16.24
C GLU A 211 4.01 10.83 17.20
N GLN A 212 3.89 10.15 18.32
CA GLN A 212 5.01 9.86 19.19
C GLN A 212 6.04 9.00 18.43
N CYS A 213 7.32 9.34 18.53
CA CYS A 213 8.37 8.48 18.00
C CYS A 213 8.63 7.34 19.00
N LEU A 214 8.46 6.09 18.57
CA LEU A 214 8.89 4.94 19.35
C LEU A 214 10.37 4.66 19.07
N ARG A 215 11.15 4.50 20.14
CA ARG A 215 12.57 4.12 20.09
C ARG A 215 12.73 2.70 20.62
N ASP A 216 13.81 2.05 20.22
CA ASP A 216 14.19 0.71 20.70
C ASP A 216 13.05 -0.32 20.58
N TYR A 217 12.35 -0.30 19.45
CA TYR A 217 11.26 -1.22 19.16
C TYR A 217 11.72 -2.37 18.26
N ASN A 218 11.04 -3.51 18.39
CA ASN A 218 11.07 -4.57 17.39
C ASN A 218 9.84 -4.40 16.49
N HIS A 219 10.03 -4.46 15.18
CA HIS A 219 8.90 -4.54 14.24
C HIS A 219 8.35 -5.96 14.25
N LEU A 220 7.07 -6.11 14.57
CA LEU A 220 6.35 -7.38 14.57
C LEU A 220 5.09 -7.24 13.72
N GLU A 221 4.85 -8.20 12.84
CA GLU A 221 3.65 -8.31 12.00
C GLU A 221 3.08 -9.72 12.12
N VAL A 222 1.74 -9.84 12.07
CA VAL A 222 0.99 -11.09 12.22
C VAL A 222 0.22 -11.37 10.94
#